data_AF-A0A2A6MKT3-F1
#
_entry.id   AF-A0A2A6MKT3-F1
#
_cell.length_a   1.000
_cell.length_b   1.000
_cell.length_c   1.000
_cell.angle_alpha   90.00
_cell.angle_beta   90.00
_cell.angle_gamma   90.00
#
_symmetry.space_group_name_H-M   'P 1'
#
loop_
_entity.id
_entity.type
_entity.pdbx_description
1 polymer ?
#
loop_
_entity_poly.entity_id
_entity_poly.type
_entity_poly.pdbx_seq_one_letter_code
_entity_poly.pdbx_strand_id
1 'polypeptide(L)' 'MADNPKKQGRDRKLASTQEHEVAYIVKAAKVTRQKALEAIREAGPSRDKVMDYLAKTK' A
#
# COMPACT_ATOMS: atom_id res chain seq x y z
N MET A 1 29.22 18.02 -5.32
CA MET A 1 27.94 17.54 -4.76
C MET A 1 27.62 16.25 -5.49
N ALA A 2 27.70 15.10 -4.81
CA ALA A 2 27.42 13.81 -5.44
C ALA A 2 25.91 13.53 -5.29
N ASP A 3 25.17 13.71 -6.37
CA ASP A 3 23.81 13.19 -6.48
C ASP A 3 23.88 11.67 -6.50
N ASN A 4 23.81 11.07 -5.30
CA ASN A 4 23.70 9.64 -5.12
C ASN A 4 22.48 9.13 -5.91
N PRO A 5 22.64 8.31 -6.96
CA PRO A 5 21.53 7.78 -7.75
C PRO A 5 20.67 6.76 -6.97
N LYS A 6 21.03 6.46 -5.72
CA LYS A 6 20.24 5.64 -4.78
C LYS A 6 19.02 6.37 -4.20
N LYS A 7 18.80 7.65 -4.50
CA LYS A 7 17.54 8.33 -4.18
C LYS A 7 16.57 8.23 -5.37
N GLN A 8 16.27 7.00 -5.80
CA GLN A 8 15.11 6.76 -6.66
C GLN A 8 13.88 7.31 -5.92
N GLY A 9 13.13 8.13 -6.64
CA GLY A 9 12.21 9.12 -6.08
C GLY A 9 11.28 8.54 -5.02
N ARG A 10 11.14 9.30 -3.93
CA ARG A 10 10.11 9.18 -2.87
C ARG A 10 8.97 8.27 -3.36
N ASP A 11 9.02 7.00 -3.00
CA ASP A 11 8.15 5.97 -3.56
C ASP A 11 6.68 6.33 -3.32
N ARG A 12 6.07 7.03 -4.29
CA ARG A 12 4.63 7.34 -4.33
C ARG A 12 3.76 6.07 -4.41
N LYS A 13 4.40 4.90 -4.53
CA LYS A 13 3.78 3.59 -4.57
C LYS A 13 3.73 2.89 -3.22
N LEU A 14 4.32 3.47 -2.16
CA LEU A 14 4.28 2.86 -0.86
C LEU A 14 2.92 3.12 -0.17
N ALA A 15 2.08 2.10 -0.07
CA ALA A 15 1.00 2.02 0.89
C ALA A 15 1.60 2.04 2.29
N SER A 16 1.51 3.19 2.96
CA SER A 16 1.82 3.32 4.38
C SER A 16 0.60 2.94 5.22
N THR A 17 0.81 2.59 6.49
CA THR A 17 -0.27 2.44 7.49
C THR A 17 -0.97 3.76 7.85
N GLN A 18 -0.71 4.83 7.10
CA GLN A 18 -1.35 6.12 7.31
C GLN A 18 -2.85 6.03 6.99
N GLU A 19 -3.66 6.72 7.77
CA GLU A 19 -5.12 6.59 7.71
C GLU A 19 -5.70 6.94 6.34
N HIS A 20 -5.08 7.86 5.59
CA HIS A 20 -5.54 8.20 4.25
C HIS A 20 -5.32 7.08 3.22
N GLU A 21 -4.22 6.32 3.33
CA GLU A 21 -3.97 5.17 2.45
C GLU A 21 -4.89 4.00 2.80
N VAL A 22 -5.06 3.73 4.09
CA VAL A 22 -5.99 2.70 4.57
C VAL A 22 -7.42 3.02 4.14
N ALA A 23 -7.86 4.29 4.27
CA ALA A 23 -9.17 4.73 3.82
C ALA A 23 -9.35 4.58 2.30
N TYR A 24 -8.31 4.90 1.52
CA TYR A 24 -8.33 4.66 0.07
C TYR A 24 -8.49 3.16 -0.24
N ILE A 25 -7.73 2.30 0.43
CA ILE A 25 -7.78 0.84 0.22
C ILE A 25 -9.15 0.26 0.59
N VAL A 26 -9.68 0.66 1.75
CA VAL A 26 -11.03 0.30 2.20
C VAL A 26 -12.08 0.71 1.16
N LYS A 27 -11.98 1.92 0.61
CA LYS A 27 -12.92 2.42 -0.40
C LYS A 27 -12.77 1.70 -1.75
N ALA A 28 -11.53 1.45 -2.19
CA ALA A 28 -11.23 0.84 -3.47
C ALA A 28 -11.58 -0.66 -3.50
N ALA A 29 -11.18 -1.40 -2.47
CA ALA A 29 -11.43 -2.83 -2.35
C ALA A 29 -12.76 -3.17 -1.65
N LYS A 30 -13.49 -2.17 -1.11
CA LYS A 30 -14.72 -2.33 -0.32
C LYS A 30 -14.54 -3.32 0.85
N VAL A 31 -13.36 -3.31 1.48
CA VAL A 31 -13.02 -4.19 2.61
C VAL A 31 -13.07 -3.43 3.94
N THR A 32 -13.08 -4.15 5.06
CA THR A 32 -12.97 -3.53 6.37
C THR A 32 -11.56 -2.97 6.62
N ARG A 33 -11.45 -1.99 7.52
CA ARG A 33 -10.16 -1.41 7.92
C ARG A 33 -9.17 -2.47 8.40
N GLN A 34 -9.65 -3.47 9.14
CA GLN A 34 -8.83 -4.58 9.62
C GLN A 34 -8.23 -5.38 8.46
N LYS A 35 -9.06 -5.79 7.49
CA LYS A 35 -8.58 -6.50 6.30
C LYS A 35 -7.60 -5.68 5.47
N ALA A 36 -7.80 -4.36 5.37
CA ALA A 36 -6.85 -3.48 4.70
C ALA A 36 -5.49 -3.44 5.43
N LEU A 37 -5.48 -3.40 6.76
CA LEU A 37 -4.25 -3.44 7.56
C LEU A 37 -3.54 -4.79 7.47
N GLU A 38 -4.29 -5.90 7.50
CA GLU A 38 -3.73 -7.24 7.30
C GLU A 38 -3.12 -7.36 5.90
N ALA A 39 -3.81 -6.89 4.86
CA ALA A 39 -3.29 -6.88 3.50
C ALA A 39 -2.02 -6.02 3.36
N ILE A 40 -1.92 -4.87 4.02
CA ILE A 40 -0.69 -4.05 4.06
C ILE A 40 0.43 -4.82 4.79
N ARG A 41 0.11 -5.58 5.84
CA ARG A 41 1.08 -6.38 6.59
C ARG A 41 1.58 -7.59 5.79
N GLU A 42 0.71 -8.26 5.04
CA GLU A 42 1.04 -9.45 4.25
C GLU A 42 1.65 -9.12 2.89
N ALA A 43 1.02 -8.21 2.12
CA ALA A 43 1.50 -7.83 0.79
C ALA A 43 2.68 -6.82 0.84
N GLY A 44 2.94 -6.27 2.03
CA GLY A 44 3.96 -5.27 2.29
C GLY A 44 3.54 -3.86 1.89
N PRO A 45 4.45 -2.88 1.97
CA PRO A 45 4.11 -1.49 1.78
C PRO A 45 3.82 -1.15 0.31
N SER A 46 3.73 -2.07 -0.64
CA SER A 46 3.45 -1.71 -2.05
C SER A 46 1.95 -1.68 -2.31
N ARG A 47 1.38 -0.52 -2.65
CA ARG A 47 -0.06 -0.36 -2.93
C ARG A 47 -0.56 -1.33 -4.01
N ASP A 48 0.21 -1.48 -5.09
CA ASP A 48 -0.09 -2.41 -6.19
C ASP A 48 -0.25 -3.85 -5.66
N LYS A 49 0.65 -4.30 -4.77
CA LYS A 49 0.59 -5.64 -4.17
C LYS A 49 -0.57 -5.79 -3.20
N VAL A 50 -0.88 -4.76 -2.42
CA VAL A 50 -2.02 -4.77 -1.48
C VAL A 50 -3.35 -4.90 -2.24
N MET A 51 -3.49 -4.14 -3.34
CA MET A 51 -4.67 -4.23 -4.21
C MET A 51 -4.76 -5.61 -4.89
N ASP A 52 -3.65 -6.14 -5.41
CA ASP A 52 -3.59 -7.47 -6.02
C ASP A 52 -3.93 -8.58 -5.01
N TYR A 53 -3.40 -8.48 -3.79
CA TYR A 53 -3.72 -9.40 -2.70
C TYR A 53 -5.21 -9.37 -2.38
N LEU A 54 -5.78 -8.17 -2.15
CA LEU A 54 -7.21 -8.02 -1.88
C LEU A 54 -8.10 -8.46 -3.04
N ALA A 55 -7.63 -8.34 -4.29
CA ALA A 55 -8.34 -8.84 -5.47
C ALA A 55 -8.32 -10.37 -5.58
N LYS A 56 -7.22 -11.02 -5.15
CA LYS A 56 -7.09 -12.49 -5.11
C LYS A 56 -7.86 -13.12 -3.95
N THR A 57 -8.04 -12.41 -2.84
CA THR A 57 -8.76 -12.89 -1.65
C THR A 57 -10.28 -12.66 -1.74
N LYS A 58 -10.78 -12.16 -2.87
CA LYS A 58 -12.21 -11.97 -3.15
C LYS A 58 -12.84 -13.26 -3.68
#